data_AF-A0A937WEW4-F1
#
_entry.id   AF-A0A937WEW4-F1
#
_cell.length_a   1.000
_cell.length_b   1.000
_cell.length_c   1.000
_cell.angle_alpha   90.00
_cell.angle_beta   90.00
_cell.angle_gamma   90.00
#
_symmetry.space_group_name_H-M   'P 1'
#
loop_
_entity.id
_entity.type
_entity.pdbx_description
1 polymer ?
#
loop_
_entity_poly.entity_id
_entity_poly.type
_entity_poly.pdbx_seq_one_letter_code
_entity_poly.pdbx_strand_id
1 'polypeptide(L)'
;MTLGFGSLTDAARTKLKESEGTEQDFARASLIVCEAATDYALRYAAKAQELALSLRPSHFKGEVGYEECSKQLRRISDACQWVAVNPPRNFFEVVQLLWLTHEIITCEQSSGSLSLGRLDQYLFPYYAKDIAAGILTRHEANELIEALWIKFNGMKRGFQHVVLGGRGSDGEYSANDLSYMCLRATKKLRMDQPLLSIRWRPNIPAEFWNEIQGLI
;
A
#
# COMPACT_ATOMS: atom_id res chain seq x y z
N MET A 1 -4.46 3.01 10.34
CA MET A 1 -5.45 1.96 10.05
C MET A 1 -5.62 1.14 11.33
N THR A 2 -6.84 0.97 11.83
CA THR A 2 -7.08 0.33 13.14
C THR A 2 -7.31 -1.19 13.05
N LEU A 3 -7.54 -1.72 11.85
CA LEU A 3 -7.89 -3.13 11.61
C LEU A 3 -7.02 -3.70 10.47
N GLY A 4 -6.51 -4.92 10.64
CA GLY A 4 -5.90 -5.74 9.59
C GLY A 4 -6.84 -6.88 9.16
N PHE A 5 -6.42 -7.74 8.23
CA PHE A 5 -7.25 -8.86 7.74
C PHE A 5 -7.74 -9.76 8.88
N GLY A 6 -6.89 -10.09 9.86
CA GLY A 6 -7.29 -10.91 11.01
C GLY A 6 -8.42 -10.30 11.84
N SER A 7 -8.37 -8.98 12.11
CA SER A 7 -9.45 -8.31 12.85
C SER A 7 -10.78 -8.31 12.07
N LEU A 8 -10.73 -8.26 10.74
CA LEU A 8 -11.92 -8.39 9.88
C LEU A 8 -12.45 -9.83 9.90
N THR A 9 -11.57 -10.83 9.87
CA THR A 9 -11.92 -12.25 10.01
C THR A 9 -12.62 -12.51 11.35
N ASP A 10 -12.11 -11.97 12.45
CA ASP A 10 -12.72 -12.13 13.77
C ASP A 10 -14.09 -11.45 13.85
N ALA A 11 -14.23 -10.25 13.29
CA ALA A 11 -15.50 -9.56 13.20
C ALA A 11 -16.54 -10.34 12.38
N ALA A 12 -16.12 -10.89 11.23
CA ALA A 12 -16.99 -11.72 10.39
C ALA A 12 -17.41 -13.02 11.09
N ARG A 13 -16.48 -13.66 11.84
CA ARG A 13 -16.77 -14.87 12.62
C ARG A 13 -17.76 -14.61 13.75
N THR A 14 -17.64 -13.47 14.44
CA THR A 14 -18.60 -13.06 15.47
C THR A 14 -19.96 -12.79 14.84
N LYS A 15 -20.02 -11.99 13.78
CA LYS A 15 -21.27 -11.67 13.08
C LYS A 15 -21.98 -12.93 12.57
N LEU A 16 -21.24 -13.92 12.06
CA LEU A 16 -21.81 -15.18 11.57
C LEU A 16 -22.55 -15.97 12.67
N LYS A 17 -22.08 -15.90 13.93
CA LYS A 17 -22.72 -16.58 15.07
C LYS A 17 -23.99 -15.88 15.54
N GLU A 18 -24.07 -14.57 15.34
CA GLU A 18 -25.16 -13.71 15.83
C GLU A 18 -26.25 -13.47 14.78
N SER A 19 -25.97 -13.78 13.51
CA SER A 19 -26.87 -13.52 12.39
C SER A 19 -27.74 -14.74 12.02
N GLU A 20 -28.94 -14.47 11.54
CA GLU A 20 -29.86 -15.43 10.93
C GLU A 20 -30.28 -14.97 9.53
N GLY A 21 -30.83 -15.90 8.72
CA GLY A 21 -31.33 -15.61 7.38
C GLY A 21 -30.28 -14.98 6.47
N THR A 22 -30.65 -13.94 5.73
CA THR A 22 -29.78 -13.27 4.75
C THR A 22 -28.56 -12.59 5.37
N GLU A 23 -28.65 -12.14 6.62
CA GLU A 23 -27.49 -11.60 7.33
C GLU A 23 -26.44 -12.68 7.63
N GLN A 24 -26.87 -13.93 7.81
CA GLN A 24 -25.98 -15.05 8.02
C GLN A 24 -25.22 -15.40 6.74
N ASP A 25 -25.90 -15.35 5.58
CA ASP A 25 -25.27 -15.55 4.27
C ASP A 25 -24.22 -14.46 3.99
N PHE A 26 -24.54 -13.21 4.27
CA PHE A 26 -23.57 -12.10 4.14
C PHE A 26 -22.36 -12.28 5.07
N ALA A 27 -22.58 -12.65 6.33
CA ALA A 27 -21.49 -12.88 7.29
C ALA A 27 -20.60 -14.05 6.86
N ARG A 28 -21.20 -15.13 6.31
CA ARG A 28 -20.46 -16.28 5.79
C ARG A 28 -19.61 -15.89 4.58
N ALA A 29 -20.17 -15.15 3.63
CA ALA A 29 -19.44 -14.65 2.47
C ALA A 29 -18.27 -13.74 2.89
N SER A 30 -18.51 -12.83 3.85
CA SER A 30 -17.49 -11.94 4.41
C SER A 30 -16.34 -12.71 5.05
N LEU A 31 -16.66 -13.76 5.83
CA LEU A 31 -15.66 -14.62 6.47
C LEU A 31 -14.78 -15.32 5.43
N ILE A 32 -15.39 -15.90 4.38
CA ILE A 32 -14.67 -16.58 3.30
C ILE A 32 -13.68 -15.61 2.63
N VAL A 33 -14.10 -14.39 2.33
CA VAL A 33 -13.23 -13.38 1.69
C VAL A 33 -12.07 -12.98 2.62
N CYS A 34 -12.33 -12.79 3.91
CA CYS A 34 -11.28 -12.41 4.87
C CYS A 34 -10.26 -13.53 5.13
N GLU A 35 -10.72 -14.79 5.19
CA GLU A 35 -9.84 -15.96 5.28
C GLU A 35 -9.00 -16.10 3.99
N ALA A 36 -9.60 -15.91 2.82
CA ALA A 36 -8.88 -15.91 1.55
C ALA A 36 -7.82 -14.80 1.46
N ALA A 37 -8.11 -13.59 1.98
CA ALA A 37 -7.14 -12.50 2.04
C ALA A 37 -5.94 -12.83 2.93
N THR A 38 -6.19 -13.48 4.08
CA THR A 38 -5.16 -13.98 4.99
C THR A 38 -4.27 -15.00 4.29
N ASP A 39 -4.88 -16.02 3.67
CA ASP A 39 -4.16 -17.08 2.95
C ASP A 39 -3.35 -16.52 1.77
N TYR A 40 -3.89 -15.52 1.07
CA TYR A 40 -3.19 -14.84 -0.03
C TYR A 40 -1.90 -14.16 0.45
N ALA A 41 -1.97 -13.42 1.55
CA ALA A 41 -0.79 -12.78 2.15
C ALA A 41 0.24 -13.83 2.62
N LEU A 42 -0.20 -14.91 3.25
CA LEU A 42 0.67 -16.01 3.70
C LEU A 42 1.37 -16.73 2.55
N ARG A 43 0.70 -16.89 1.39
CA ARG A 43 1.32 -17.46 0.19
C ARG A 43 2.46 -16.58 -0.35
N TYR A 44 2.28 -15.25 -0.34
CA TYR A 44 3.37 -14.32 -0.67
C TYR A 44 4.51 -14.38 0.35
N ALA A 45 4.19 -14.50 1.64
CA ALA A 45 5.18 -14.65 2.70
C ALA A 45 6.05 -15.90 2.46
N ALA A 46 5.41 -17.04 2.23
CA ALA A 46 6.07 -18.30 1.93
C ALA A 46 6.91 -18.23 0.65
N LYS A 47 6.38 -17.62 -0.42
CA LYS A 47 7.14 -17.49 -1.67
C LYS A 47 8.36 -16.59 -1.52
N ALA A 48 8.24 -15.47 -0.81
CA ALA A 48 9.37 -14.60 -0.54
C ALA A 48 10.45 -15.31 0.30
N GLN A 49 10.04 -16.12 1.28
CA GLN A 49 10.95 -16.95 2.07
C GLN A 49 11.67 -18.00 1.21
N GLU A 50 10.93 -18.72 0.36
CA GLU A 50 11.48 -19.71 -0.58
C GLU A 50 12.52 -19.06 -1.51
N LEU A 51 12.21 -17.87 -2.05
CA LEU A 51 13.13 -17.10 -2.88
C LEU A 51 14.37 -16.66 -2.09
N ALA A 52 14.22 -16.23 -0.84
CA ALA A 52 15.35 -15.85 0.00
C ALA A 52 16.30 -17.04 0.27
N LEU A 53 15.74 -18.24 0.49
CA LEU A 53 16.49 -19.48 0.74
C LEU A 53 17.15 -20.06 -0.52
N SER A 54 16.56 -19.85 -1.70
CA SER A 54 17.10 -20.30 -2.98
C SER A 54 18.08 -19.30 -3.62
N LEU A 55 18.15 -18.07 -3.12
CA LEU A 55 19.07 -17.04 -3.60
C LEU A 55 20.53 -17.51 -3.49
N ARG A 56 21.35 -17.22 -4.50
CA ARG A 56 22.80 -17.49 -4.50
C ARG A 56 23.56 -16.27 -5.02
N PRO A 57 24.81 -16.03 -4.57
CA PRO A 57 25.63 -14.93 -5.09
C PRO A 57 25.79 -14.93 -6.61
N SER A 58 25.86 -16.13 -7.21
CA SER A 58 25.98 -16.32 -8.67
C SER A 58 24.77 -15.79 -9.48
N HIS A 59 23.63 -15.51 -8.85
CA HIS A 59 22.47 -14.95 -9.54
C HIS A 59 22.63 -13.46 -9.89
N PHE A 60 23.64 -12.77 -9.37
CA PHE A 60 23.79 -11.32 -9.50
C PHE A 60 25.00 -10.96 -10.37
N LYS A 61 24.76 -10.02 -11.31
CA LYS A 61 25.78 -9.42 -12.18
C LYS A 61 25.71 -7.89 -12.24
N GLY A 62 24.82 -7.28 -11.44
CA GLY A 62 24.52 -5.85 -11.47
C GLY A 62 24.80 -5.17 -10.13
N GLU A 63 24.36 -3.92 -10.00
CA GLU A 63 24.63 -3.04 -8.85
C GLU A 63 23.94 -3.50 -7.56
N VAL A 64 22.75 -4.09 -7.65
CA VAL A 64 22.06 -4.68 -6.48
C VAL A 64 22.64 -6.07 -6.22
N GLY A 65 23.36 -6.18 -5.10
CA GLY A 65 24.03 -7.41 -4.69
C GLY A 65 23.12 -8.42 -3.99
N TYR A 66 23.67 -9.63 -3.83
CA TYR A 66 23.03 -10.76 -3.15
C TYR A 66 22.48 -10.41 -1.76
N GLU A 67 23.28 -9.76 -0.91
CA GLU A 67 22.90 -9.47 0.47
C GLU A 67 21.70 -8.55 0.57
N GLU A 68 21.66 -7.50 -0.25
CA GLU A 68 20.55 -6.54 -0.24
C GLU A 68 19.27 -7.22 -0.74
N CYS A 69 19.34 -7.97 -1.84
CA CYS A 69 18.18 -8.72 -2.32
C CYS A 69 17.68 -9.75 -1.28
N SER A 70 18.60 -10.46 -0.62
CA SER A 70 18.29 -11.42 0.43
C SER A 70 17.59 -10.76 1.63
N LYS A 71 18.07 -9.58 2.04
CA LYS A 71 17.45 -8.75 3.09
C LYS A 71 16.05 -8.28 2.70
N GLN A 72 15.86 -7.80 1.47
CA GLN A 72 14.55 -7.35 1.00
C GLN A 72 13.53 -8.50 0.90
N LEU A 73 13.94 -9.68 0.42
CA LEU A 73 13.06 -10.86 0.37
C LEU A 73 12.61 -11.31 1.77
N ARG A 74 13.52 -11.31 2.75
CA ARG A 74 13.16 -11.58 4.15
C ARG A 74 12.20 -10.53 4.70
N ARG A 75 12.45 -9.24 4.43
CA ARG A 75 11.57 -8.14 4.84
C ARG A 75 10.16 -8.28 4.24
N ILE A 76 10.05 -8.66 2.97
CA ILE A 76 8.76 -8.94 2.31
C ILE A 76 8.06 -10.11 2.99
N SER A 77 8.80 -11.20 3.25
CA SER A 77 8.25 -12.40 3.91
C SER A 77 7.67 -12.04 5.28
N ASP A 78 8.46 -11.37 6.12
CA ASP A 78 8.07 -10.97 7.48
C ASP A 78 6.87 -10.02 7.47
N ALA A 79 6.85 -9.05 6.54
CA ALA A 79 5.75 -8.09 6.42
C ALA A 79 4.45 -8.79 6.00
N CYS A 80 4.50 -9.63 4.96
CA CYS A 80 3.33 -10.39 4.50
C CYS A 80 2.80 -11.34 5.58
N GLN A 81 3.69 -12.03 6.30
CA GLN A 81 3.32 -12.89 7.42
C GLN A 81 2.63 -12.11 8.54
N TRP A 82 3.12 -10.91 8.85
CA TRP A 82 2.55 -10.06 9.89
C TRP A 82 1.17 -9.53 9.51
N VAL A 83 1.07 -8.87 8.34
CA VAL A 83 -0.17 -8.19 7.91
C VAL A 83 -1.29 -9.14 7.52
N ALA A 84 -0.98 -10.43 7.33
CA ALA A 84 -1.98 -11.47 7.12
C ALA A 84 -3.01 -11.53 8.25
N VAL A 85 -2.62 -11.24 9.49
CA VAL A 85 -3.54 -11.30 10.65
C VAL A 85 -3.47 -10.08 11.57
N ASN A 86 -2.44 -9.24 11.44
CA ASN A 86 -2.23 -8.10 12.33
C ASN A 86 -2.35 -6.76 11.59
N PRO A 87 -2.71 -5.66 12.29
CA PRO A 87 -2.53 -4.31 11.76
C PRO A 87 -1.05 -4.02 11.45
N PRO A 88 -0.75 -3.18 10.44
CA PRO A 88 0.63 -2.86 10.08
C PRO A 88 1.32 -2.06 11.20
N ARG A 89 2.61 -2.32 11.45
CA ARG A 89 3.41 -1.69 12.51
C ARG A 89 4.18 -0.47 12.02
N ASN A 90 4.57 -0.49 10.75
CA ASN A 90 5.53 0.42 10.12
C ASN A 90 5.08 0.77 8.69
N PHE A 91 5.78 1.71 8.06
CA PHE A 91 5.47 2.23 6.73
C PHE A 91 5.52 1.14 5.65
N PHE A 92 6.52 0.25 5.72
CA PHE A 92 6.66 -0.84 4.76
C PHE A 92 5.46 -1.80 4.81
N GLU A 93 5.03 -2.18 6.01
CA GLU A 93 3.90 -3.07 6.22
C GLU A 93 2.58 -2.45 5.77
N VAL A 94 2.35 -1.15 6.00
CA VAL A 94 1.10 -0.51 5.55
C VAL A 94 1.07 -0.36 4.02
N VAL A 95 2.22 -0.11 3.37
CA VAL A 95 2.33 -0.11 1.90
C VAL A 95 2.09 -1.52 1.34
N GLN A 96 2.66 -2.55 1.97
CA GLN A 96 2.46 -3.94 1.57
C GLN A 96 1.00 -4.38 1.74
N LEU A 97 0.36 -4.03 2.87
CA LEU A 97 -1.05 -4.31 3.12
C LEU A 97 -1.95 -3.61 2.10
N LEU A 98 -1.67 -2.34 1.78
CA LEU A 98 -2.39 -1.59 0.75
C LEU A 98 -2.33 -2.31 -0.59
N TRP A 99 -1.13 -2.72 -1.02
CA TRP A 99 -0.94 -3.41 -2.29
C TRP A 99 -1.66 -4.76 -2.34
N LEU A 100 -1.54 -5.60 -1.31
CA LEU A 100 -2.22 -6.90 -1.27
C LEU A 100 -3.75 -6.73 -1.28
N THR A 101 -4.28 -5.78 -0.52
CA THR A 101 -5.72 -5.47 -0.50
C THR A 101 -6.19 -5.02 -1.88
N HIS A 102 -5.40 -4.17 -2.55
CA HIS A 102 -5.69 -3.70 -3.90
C HIS A 102 -5.72 -4.85 -4.92
N GLU A 103 -4.76 -5.78 -4.87
CA GLU A 103 -4.76 -6.97 -5.74
C GLU A 103 -5.99 -7.86 -5.50
N ILE A 104 -6.34 -8.11 -4.23
CA ILE A 104 -7.49 -8.96 -3.87
C ILE A 104 -8.80 -8.37 -4.42
N ILE A 105 -9.05 -7.07 -4.20
CA ILE A 105 -10.24 -6.39 -4.71
C ILE A 105 -10.26 -6.42 -6.25
N THR A 106 -9.09 -6.27 -6.87
CA THR A 106 -8.98 -6.34 -8.34
C THR A 106 -9.32 -7.74 -8.85
N CYS A 107 -8.93 -8.81 -8.14
CA CYS A 107 -9.30 -10.18 -8.51
C CYS A 107 -10.82 -10.44 -8.44
N GLU A 108 -11.54 -9.73 -7.57
CA GLU A 108 -13.00 -9.81 -7.47
C GLU A 108 -13.70 -9.11 -8.64
N GLN A 109 -13.00 -8.17 -9.31
CA GLN A 109 -13.56 -7.32 -10.35
C GLN A 109 -13.08 -7.74 -11.76
N SER A 110 -13.99 -7.82 -12.72
CA SER A 110 -13.67 -8.13 -14.12
C SER A 110 -13.14 -6.92 -14.91
N SER A 111 -13.59 -5.72 -14.55
CA SER A 111 -13.06 -4.41 -14.96
C SER A 111 -13.64 -3.34 -14.05
N GLY A 112 -12.82 -2.46 -13.47
CA GLY A 112 -13.31 -1.47 -12.52
C GLY A 112 -12.29 -0.38 -12.22
N SER A 113 -12.78 0.78 -11.80
CA SER A 113 -11.92 1.84 -11.27
C SER A 113 -11.78 1.66 -9.76
N LEU A 114 -10.56 1.48 -9.26
CA LEU A 114 -10.30 1.33 -7.83
C LEU A 114 -9.48 2.53 -7.35
N SER A 115 -10.15 3.47 -6.70
CA SER A 115 -9.50 4.67 -6.17
C SER A 115 -8.90 4.40 -4.79
N LEU A 116 -7.67 4.87 -4.60
CA LEU A 116 -6.90 4.70 -3.37
C LEU A 116 -7.14 5.82 -2.36
N GLY A 117 -7.94 6.83 -2.74
CA GLY A 117 -8.28 7.96 -1.89
C GLY A 117 -7.06 8.81 -1.52
N ARG A 118 -7.07 9.37 -0.30
CA ARG A 118 -6.00 10.24 0.22
C ARG A 118 -4.84 9.44 0.78
N LEU A 119 -4.13 8.74 -0.11
CA LEU A 119 -2.98 7.89 0.20
C LEU A 119 -1.93 8.62 1.04
N ASP A 120 -1.69 9.89 0.71
CA ASP A 120 -0.78 10.77 1.43
C ASP A 120 -1.19 11.02 2.87
N GLN A 121 -2.45 10.80 3.28
CA GLN A 121 -2.91 11.07 4.65
C GLN A 121 -2.95 9.82 5.51
N TYR A 122 -3.53 8.72 5.02
CA TYR A 122 -3.68 7.51 5.87
C TYR A 122 -2.38 6.72 6.01
N LEU A 123 -1.41 6.88 5.10
CA LEU A 123 -0.06 6.32 5.25
C LEU A 123 0.87 7.20 6.07
N PHE A 124 0.62 8.52 6.14
CA PHE A 124 1.54 9.48 6.76
C PHE A 124 1.88 9.20 8.23
N PRO A 125 0.95 8.74 9.10
CA PRO A 125 1.29 8.41 10.47
C PRO A 125 2.38 7.33 10.59
N TYR A 126 2.39 6.35 9.67
CA TYR A 126 3.41 5.30 9.64
C TYR A 126 4.75 5.83 9.14
N TYR A 127 4.72 6.64 8.07
CA TYR A 127 5.91 7.32 7.56
C TYR A 127 6.56 8.22 8.62
N ALA A 128 5.79 9.13 9.22
CA ALA A 128 6.30 10.10 10.19
C ALA A 128 6.87 9.41 11.43
N LYS A 129 6.19 8.36 11.92
CA LYS A 129 6.66 7.53 13.04
C LYS A 129 8.02 6.88 12.71
N ASP A 130 8.16 6.27 11.55
CA ASP A 130 9.38 5.52 11.22
C ASP A 130 10.56 6.44 10.87
N ILE A 131 10.30 7.60 10.23
CA ILE A 131 11.31 8.65 10.03
C ILE A 131 11.83 9.13 11.38
N ALA A 132 10.94 9.45 12.33
CA ALA A 132 11.33 9.94 13.65
C ALA A 132 12.10 8.89 14.46
N ALA A 133 11.78 7.60 14.27
CA ALA A 133 12.47 6.49 14.92
C ALA A 133 13.78 6.07 14.23
N GLY A 134 14.13 6.66 13.08
CA GLY A 134 15.30 6.27 12.28
C GLY A 134 15.19 4.87 11.65
N ILE A 135 13.99 4.29 11.61
CA ILE A 135 13.70 2.97 11.02
C ILE A 135 13.61 3.06 9.49
N LEU A 136 13.17 4.21 9.00
CA LEU A 136 12.96 4.50 7.59
C LEU A 136 13.74 5.76 7.23
N THR A 137 14.43 5.72 6.10
CA THR A 137 15.00 6.93 5.50
C THR A 137 14.03 7.55 4.50
N ARG A 138 14.15 8.86 4.25
CA ARG A 138 13.40 9.53 3.17
C ARG A 138 13.66 8.92 1.80
N HIS A 139 14.87 8.39 1.57
CA HIS A 139 15.23 7.73 0.32
C HIS A 139 14.47 6.41 0.15
N GLU A 140 14.52 5.53 1.15
CA GLU A 140 13.77 4.26 1.12
C GLU A 140 12.26 4.51 1.01
N ALA A 141 11.72 5.54 1.67
CA ALA A 141 10.30 5.89 1.54
C ALA A 141 9.93 6.26 0.10
N ASN A 142 10.78 7.04 -0.59
CA ASN A 142 10.58 7.34 -2.01
C ASN A 142 10.62 6.08 -2.87
N GLU A 143 11.60 5.19 -2.66
CA GLU A 143 11.70 3.94 -3.41
C GLU A 143 10.47 3.05 -3.23
N LEU A 144 9.90 3.01 -2.02
CA LEU A 144 8.66 2.26 -1.76
C LEU A 144 7.46 2.86 -2.50
N ILE A 145 7.35 4.19 -2.56
CA ILE A 145 6.29 4.86 -3.34
C ILE A 145 6.50 4.62 -4.84
N GLU A 146 7.73 4.71 -5.34
CA GLU A 146 8.05 4.41 -6.74
C GLU A 146 7.73 2.95 -7.11
N ALA A 147 8.10 2.00 -6.24
CA ALA A 147 7.75 0.58 -6.42
C ALA A 147 6.23 0.36 -6.43
N LEU A 148 5.49 1.10 -5.59
CA LEU A 148 4.04 1.05 -5.57
C LEU A 148 3.43 1.61 -6.87
N TRP A 149 3.99 2.69 -7.43
CA TRP A 149 3.61 3.21 -8.75
C TRP A 149 3.82 2.19 -9.87
N ILE A 150 4.98 1.52 -9.87
CA ILE A 150 5.30 0.46 -10.84
C ILE A 150 4.25 -0.67 -10.76
N LYS A 151 3.88 -1.07 -9.55
CA LYS A 151 2.85 -2.09 -9.30
C LYS A 151 1.47 -1.66 -9.81
N PHE A 152 1.05 -0.43 -9.52
CA PHE A 152 -0.20 0.14 -10.01
C PHE A 152 -0.27 0.17 -11.54
N ASN A 153 0.80 0.60 -12.20
CA ASN A 153 0.91 0.61 -13.66
C ASN A 153 0.94 -0.79 -14.28
N GLY A 154 1.41 -1.80 -13.55
CA GLY A 154 1.40 -3.19 -14.01
C GLY A 154 0.02 -3.82 -14.09
N MET A 155 -1.00 -3.25 -13.44
CA MET A 155 -2.35 -3.82 -13.45
C MET A 155 -3.07 -3.49 -14.76
N LYS A 156 -3.49 -4.56 -15.45
CA LYS A 156 -4.25 -4.44 -16.70
C LYS A 156 -5.73 -4.23 -16.38
N ARG A 157 -6.40 -3.30 -17.09
CA ARG A 157 -7.87 -3.09 -17.07
C ARG A 157 -8.46 -2.48 -15.79
N GLY A 158 -7.71 -1.65 -15.07
CA GLY A 158 -8.25 -0.84 -13.97
C GLY A 158 -7.68 0.57 -13.93
N PHE A 159 -8.56 1.56 -13.80
CA PHE A 159 -8.16 2.95 -13.54
C PHE A 159 -8.02 3.18 -12.04
N GLN A 160 -6.90 3.75 -11.62
CA GLN A 160 -6.58 3.92 -10.21
C GLN A 160 -6.30 5.39 -9.94
N HIS A 161 -6.99 5.95 -8.94
CA HIS A 161 -6.82 7.36 -8.58
C HIS A 161 -6.22 7.50 -7.19
N VAL A 162 -5.17 8.30 -7.11
CA VAL A 162 -4.59 8.79 -5.85
C VAL A 162 -4.93 10.27 -5.70
N VAL A 163 -5.52 10.62 -4.56
CA VAL A 163 -5.87 12.00 -4.22
C VAL A 163 -4.79 12.57 -3.30
N LEU A 164 -4.28 13.76 -3.61
CA LEU A 164 -3.24 14.42 -2.83
C LEU A 164 -3.66 15.82 -2.37
N GLY A 165 -3.15 16.24 -1.20
CA GLY A 165 -3.33 17.59 -0.71
C GLY A 165 -4.77 17.93 -0.27
N GLY A 166 -5.11 19.21 -0.32
CA GLY A 166 -6.41 19.74 0.08
C GLY A 166 -6.52 20.02 1.57
N ARG A 167 -7.75 20.15 2.08
CA ARG A 167 -8.00 20.53 3.49
C ARG A 167 -7.73 19.36 4.47
N GLY A 168 -6.94 19.61 5.50
CA GLY A 168 -6.73 18.75 6.67
C GLY A 168 -7.91 18.81 7.65
N SER A 169 -7.90 17.96 8.69
CA SER A 169 -8.93 17.96 9.74
C SER A 169 -8.89 19.23 10.61
N ASP A 170 -7.72 19.86 10.70
CA ASP A 170 -7.46 21.15 11.36
C ASP A 170 -8.01 22.35 10.57
N GLY A 171 -8.30 22.17 9.28
CA GLY A 171 -8.78 23.22 8.40
C GLY A 171 -7.73 23.83 7.48
N GLU A 172 -6.45 23.51 7.72
CA GLU A 172 -5.32 23.99 6.95
C GLU A 172 -5.09 23.15 5.69
N TYR A 173 -4.21 23.63 4.81
CA TYR A 173 -3.80 22.85 3.65
C TYR A 173 -2.87 21.70 4.09
N SER A 174 -3.26 20.47 3.80
CA SER A 174 -2.56 19.25 4.20
C SER A 174 -1.90 18.57 3.01
N ALA A 175 -0.81 19.17 2.51
CA ALA A 175 0.22 18.44 1.79
C ALA A 175 1.35 18.10 2.76
N ASN A 176 1.94 16.92 2.59
CA ASN A 176 3.03 16.44 3.42
C ASN A 176 4.09 15.76 2.55
N ASP A 177 5.15 15.24 3.17
CA ASP A 177 6.24 14.56 2.46
C ASP A 177 5.72 13.53 1.46
N LEU A 178 4.76 12.68 1.83
CA LEU A 178 4.20 11.66 0.92
C LEU A 178 3.48 12.29 -0.27
N SER A 179 2.82 13.44 -0.11
CA SER A 179 2.23 14.18 -1.23
C SER A 179 3.31 14.55 -2.26
N TYR A 180 4.46 15.05 -1.81
CA TYR A 180 5.59 15.36 -2.69
C TYR A 180 6.22 14.11 -3.30
N MET A 181 6.38 13.03 -2.53
CA MET A 181 6.93 11.76 -3.04
C MET A 181 6.06 11.19 -4.17
N CYS A 182 4.74 11.26 -4.04
CA CYS A 182 3.80 10.82 -5.08
C CYS A 182 3.95 11.65 -6.36
N LEU A 183 4.03 12.99 -6.26
CA LEU A 183 4.27 13.86 -7.43
C LEU A 183 5.59 13.50 -8.12
N ARG A 184 6.66 13.33 -7.33
CA ARG A 184 7.99 12.99 -7.85
C ARG A 184 8.04 11.61 -8.50
N ALA A 185 7.38 10.60 -7.91
CA ALA A 185 7.25 9.28 -8.51
C ALA A 185 6.55 9.36 -9.87
N THR A 186 5.43 10.09 -9.97
CA THR A 186 4.74 10.33 -11.26
C THR A 186 5.66 11.01 -12.27
N LYS A 187 6.35 12.08 -11.88
CA LYS A 187 7.27 12.83 -12.75
C LYS A 187 8.43 11.96 -13.27
N LYS A 188 9.01 11.16 -12.38
CA LYS A 188 10.18 10.32 -12.65
C LYS A 188 9.83 9.13 -13.53
N LEU A 189 8.78 8.39 -13.17
CA LEU A 189 8.43 7.13 -13.82
C LEU A 189 7.64 7.33 -15.12
N ARG A 190 6.92 8.45 -15.27
CA ARG A 190 6.11 8.78 -16.46
C ARG A 190 5.18 7.63 -16.88
N MET A 191 4.61 6.96 -15.89
CA MET A 191 3.66 5.86 -16.04
C MET A 191 2.23 6.40 -16.16
N ASP A 192 1.35 5.64 -16.79
CA ASP A 192 -0.06 6.03 -16.99
C ASP A 192 -0.88 5.91 -15.70
N GLN A 193 -0.56 4.91 -14.87
CA GLN A 193 -1.19 4.70 -13.57
C GLN A 193 -0.18 4.80 -12.42
N PRO A 194 -0.63 5.18 -11.21
CA PRO A 194 -1.97 5.70 -10.91
C PRO A 194 -2.16 7.13 -11.41
N LEU A 195 -3.40 7.52 -11.68
CA LEU A 195 -3.78 8.89 -11.95
C LEU A 195 -3.76 9.72 -10.67
N LEU A 196 -3.25 10.95 -10.77
CA LEU A 196 -3.22 11.89 -9.66
C LEU A 196 -4.39 12.87 -9.71
N SER A 197 -4.99 13.12 -8.55
CA SER A 197 -6.01 14.15 -8.36
C SER A 197 -5.58 15.09 -7.25
N ILE A 198 -5.34 16.35 -7.60
CA ILE A 198 -4.88 17.37 -6.65
C ILE A 198 -6.07 18.16 -6.13
N ARG A 199 -6.23 18.22 -4.81
CA ARG A 199 -7.28 19.02 -4.18
C ARG A 199 -6.80 20.46 -3.99
N TRP A 200 -7.16 21.32 -4.93
CA TRP A 200 -6.78 22.74 -4.90
C TRP A 200 -7.53 23.57 -3.86
N ARG A 201 -6.84 24.57 -3.30
CA ARG A 201 -7.35 25.58 -2.38
C ARG A 201 -6.59 26.91 -2.58
N PRO A 202 -7.16 28.06 -2.22
CA PRO A 202 -6.45 29.35 -2.29
C PRO A 202 -5.18 29.42 -1.43
N ASN A 203 -5.14 28.70 -0.31
CA ASN A 203 -3.99 28.64 0.60
C ASN A 203 -3.02 27.49 0.31
N ILE A 204 -3.01 26.94 -0.91
CA ILE A 204 -2.03 25.94 -1.32
C ILE A 204 -0.59 26.49 -1.20
N PRO A 205 0.36 25.76 -0.59
CA PRO A 205 1.75 26.20 -0.52
C PRO A 205 2.36 26.38 -1.90
N ALA A 206 3.09 27.48 -2.10
CA ALA A 206 3.71 27.82 -3.39
C ALA A 206 4.68 26.72 -3.87
N GLU A 207 5.44 26.12 -2.94
CA GLU A 207 6.33 24.99 -3.25
C GLU A 207 5.57 23.76 -3.78
N PHE A 208 4.45 23.39 -3.17
CA PHE A 208 3.61 22.28 -3.63
C PHE A 208 3.01 22.58 -4.99
N TRP A 209 2.56 23.82 -5.20
CA TRP A 209 2.04 24.26 -6.50
C TRP A 209 3.09 24.19 -7.61
N ASN A 210 4.32 24.60 -7.34
CA ASN A 210 5.43 24.52 -8.31
C ASN A 210 5.74 23.05 -8.69
N GLU A 211 5.70 22.12 -7.74
CA GLU A 211 5.88 20.69 -8.01
C GLU A 211 4.76 20.13 -8.90
N ILE A 212 3.51 20.56 -8.68
CA ILE A 212 2.37 20.20 -9.54
C ILE A 212 2.54 20.75 -10.95
N GLN A 213 2.92 22.02 -11.09
CA GLN A 213 3.17 22.63 -12.41
C GLN A 213 4.28 21.91 -13.17
N GLY A 214 5.26 21.35 -12.46
CA GLY A 214 6.33 20.57 -13.07
C GLY A 214 5.93 19.19 -13.61
N LEU A 215 4.65 18.80 -13.52
CA LEU A 215 4.09 17.58 -14.12
C LEU A 215 3.44 17.81 -15.48
N ILE A 216 3.10 19.06 -15.81
CA ILE A 216 2.41 19.47 -17.05
C ILE A 216 3.46 19.99 -18.04
#